data_AF-I4Z5W3-F1
#
_entry.id   AF-I4Z5W3-F1
#
_cell.length_a   1.000
_cell.length_b   1.000
_cell.length_c   1.000
_cell.angle_alpha   90.00
_cell.angle_beta   90.00
_cell.angle_gamma   90.00
#
_symmetry.space_group_name_H-M   'P 1'
#
loop_
_entity.id
_entity.type
_entity.pdbx_description
1 polymer ?
#
loop_
_entity_poly.entity_id
_entity_poly.type
_entity_poly.pdbx_seq_one_letter_code
_entity_poly.pdbx_strand_id
1 'polypeptide(L)'
;NLLERASLLCDGPVLEPHHVEEALTPEFSRMARVEAIAPAPALTRTAADPTTVGGESPLSWQALGRDLLRTEVQAHRGSRAELAKRLGVSERTLYRRLKTLEGKPD
;
A
#
# COMPACT_ATOMS: atom_id res chain seq x y z
N ASN A 1 3.43 3.29 -11.80
CA ASN A 1 4.16 3.06 -10.52
C ASN A 1 4.61 4.42 -9.95
N LEU A 2 4.82 4.58 -8.64
CA LEU A 2 5.25 5.86 -8.04
C LEU A 2 6.61 6.32 -8.59
N LEU A 3 7.57 5.40 -8.68
CA LEU A 3 8.92 5.70 -9.18
C LEU A 3 8.92 6.12 -10.64
N GLU A 4 8.06 5.53 -11.48
CA GLU A 4 7.91 5.92 -12.88
C GLU A 4 7.44 7.39 -12.99
N ARG A 5 6.47 7.80 -12.17
CA ARG A 5 5.96 9.17 -12.17
C ARG A 5 6.99 10.18 -11.66
N ALA A 6 7.72 9.82 -10.60
CA ALA A 6 8.81 10.67 -10.11
C ALA A 6 9.92 10.80 -11.16
N SER A 7 10.19 9.74 -11.93
CA SER A 7 11.15 9.79 -13.05
C SER A 7 10.70 10.67 -14.20
N LEU A 8 9.40 10.86 -14.41
CA LEU A 8 8.87 11.78 -15.43
C LEU A 8 9.04 13.25 -15.03
N LEU A 9 9.06 13.55 -13.73
CA LEU A 9 9.29 14.89 -13.19
C LEU A 9 10.78 15.23 -13.08
N CYS A 10 11.65 14.22 -13.17
CA CYS A 10 13.07 14.37 -12.95
C CYS A 10 13.80 14.55 -14.27
N ASP A 11 14.22 15.77 -14.57
CA ASP A 11 15.04 16.10 -15.75
C ASP A 11 16.52 15.71 -15.59
N GLY A 12 16.91 15.19 -14.42
CA GLY A 12 18.28 14.84 -14.07
C GLY A 12 18.48 13.35 -13.76
N PRO A 13 19.74 12.95 -13.47
CA PRO A 13 20.06 11.56 -13.13
C PRO A 13 19.72 11.19 -11.67
N VAL A 14 19.27 12.15 -10.84
CA VAL A 14 19.03 11.96 -9.41
C VAL A 14 17.60 12.33 -9.06
N LEU A 15 16.85 11.37 -8.54
CA LEU A 15 15.53 11.60 -7.96
C LEU A 15 15.64 12.30 -6.62
N GLU A 16 15.29 13.58 -6.59
CA GLU A 16 15.16 14.35 -5.36
C GLU A 16 13.78 14.15 -4.68
N PRO A 17 13.67 14.40 -3.36
CA PRO A 17 12.42 14.20 -2.61
C PRO A 17 11.20 14.95 -3.17
N HIS A 18 11.42 16.15 -3.72
CA HIS A 18 10.33 16.97 -4.27
C HIS A 18 9.65 16.30 -5.48
N HIS A 19 10.39 15.58 -6.33
CA HIS A 19 9.80 14.82 -7.44
C HIS A 19 8.88 13.69 -6.94
N VAL A 20 9.19 13.11 -5.78
CA VAL A 20 8.36 12.05 -5.17
C VAL A 20 7.09 12.67 -4.56
N GLU A 21 7.22 13.82 -3.90
CA GLU A 21 6.10 14.56 -3.32
C GLU A 21 5.13 15.04 -4.39
N GLU A 22 5.64 15.59 -5.50
CA GLU A 22 4.83 16.00 -6.64
C GLU A 22 4.16 14.82 -7.34
N ALA A 23 4.85 13.68 -7.47
CA ALA A 23 4.29 12.45 -8.02
C ALA A 23 3.18 11.81 -7.14
N LEU A 24 3.08 12.20 -5.87
CA LEU A 24 2.00 11.78 -4.97
C LEU A 24 0.74 12.64 -5.11
N THR A 25 0.82 13.80 -5.77
CA THR A 25 -0.34 14.66 -5.98
C THR A 25 -1.42 13.92 -6.80
N PRO A 26 -2.71 14.13 -6.48
CA PRO A 26 -3.80 13.47 -7.18
C PRO A 26 -3.90 13.87 -8.66
N GLU A 27 -3.44 15.08 -8.99
CA GLU A 27 -3.39 15.62 -10.34
C GLU A 27 -2.41 14.84 -11.21
N PHE A 28 -1.14 14.75 -10.78
CA PHE A 28 -0.11 14.03 -11.50
C PHE A 28 -0.39 12.52 -11.56
N SER A 29 -0.99 11.98 -10.48
CA SER A 29 -1.47 10.60 -10.43
C SER A 29 -2.52 10.28 -11.48
N ARG A 30 -3.41 11.22 -11.78
CA ARG A 30 -4.48 11.05 -12.77
C ARG A 30 -3.95 11.19 -14.19
N MET A 31 -3.09 12.18 -14.44
CA MET A 31 -2.46 12.40 -15.75
C MET A 31 -1.64 11.18 -16.19
N ALA A 32 -0.76 10.68 -15.32
CA ALA A 32 0.06 9.50 -15.63
C ALA A 32 -0.77 8.23 -15.90
N ARG A 33 -1.97 8.13 -15.33
CA ARG A 33 -2.88 6.99 -15.58
C ARG A 33 -3.52 7.05 -16.97
N VAL A 34 -3.79 8.25 -17.48
CA VAL A 34 -4.37 8.46 -18.82
C VAL A 34 -3.34 8.11 -19.90
N GLU A 35 -2.07 8.44 -19.67
CA GLU A 35 -0.98 8.15 -20.61
C GLU A 35 -0.62 6.65 -20.68
N ALA A 36 -0.84 5.89 -19.59
CA ALA A 36 -0.62 4.45 -19.54
C ALA A 36 -1.68 3.61 -20.29
N ILE A 37 -2.66 4.21 -20.97
CA ILE A 37 -3.68 3.52 -21.78
C ILE A 37 -3.13 3.24 -23.20
N ALA A 38 -1.86 2.84 -23.30
CA ALA A 38 -1.35 2.15 -24.47
C ALA A 38 -1.35 0.64 -24.14
N PRO A 39 -1.89 -0.23 -25.01
CA PRO A 39 -1.99 -1.66 -24.70
C PRO A 39 -0.58 -2.30 -24.74
N ALA A 40 0.08 -2.37 -23.58
CA ALA A 40 1.28 -3.19 -23.40
C ALA A 40 0.86 -4.66 -23.20
N PRO A 41 1.54 -5.63 -23.84
CA PRO A 41 1.23 -7.04 -23.68
C PRO A 41 1.46 -7.46 -22.23
N ALA A 42 0.40 -8.03 -21.63
CA ALA A 42 0.40 -8.51 -20.26
C ALA A 42 1.47 -9.60 -20.07
N LEU A 43 2.57 -9.25 -19.40
CA LEU A 43 3.43 -10.24 -18.76
C LEU A 43 2.67 -10.77 -17.53
N THR A 44 1.97 -11.87 -17.74
CA THR A 44 1.27 -12.65 -16.71
C THR A 44 2.25 -13.05 -15.61
N ARG A 45 2.25 -12.29 -14.51
CA ARG A 45 2.86 -12.74 -13.27
C ARG A 45 1.85 -13.61 -12.53
N THR A 46 1.87 -14.90 -12.85
CA THR A 46 1.23 -15.91 -12.00
C THR A 46 2.00 -15.98 -10.69
N ALA A 47 1.48 -15.29 -9.67
CA ALA A 47 1.68 -15.67 -8.28
C ALA A 47 0.29 -16.04 -7.75
N ALA A 48 -0.03 -17.32 -7.84
CA ALA A 48 -1.13 -17.91 -7.09
C ALA A 48 -0.80 -17.81 -5.59
N ASP A 49 -1.68 -17.19 -4.81
CA ASP A 49 -2.57 -17.98 -3.97
C ASP A 49 -3.87 -17.22 -3.66
N PRO A 50 -5.01 -17.92 -3.56
CA PRO A 50 -6.36 -17.35 -3.55
C PRO A 50 -6.91 -17.15 -2.13
N THR A 51 -8.06 -16.48 -2.07
CA THR A 51 -9.01 -16.49 -0.93
C THR A 51 -8.69 -15.52 0.21
N THR A 52 -9.23 -14.31 0.08
CA THR A 52 -10.04 -13.69 1.16
C THR A 52 -10.98 -12.67 0.53
N VAL A 53 -12.12 -13.15 0.04
CA VAL A 53 -13.35 -12.34 0.01
C VAL A 53 -13.72 -12.10 1.47
N GLY A 54 -13.41 -10.92 1.98
CA GLY A 54 -13.58 -10.58 3.38
C GLY A 54 -13.71 -9.09 3.57
N GLY A 55 -14.93 -8.58 3.42
CA GLY A 55 -15.36 -7.29 3.93
C GLY A 55 -14.79 -6.08 3.23
N GLU A 56 -15.59 -5.45 2.39
CA GLU A 56 -15.49 -4.01 2.13
C GLU A 56 -15.75 -3.25 3.44
N SER A 57 -14.79 -3.28 4.36
CA SER A 57 -14.70 -2.23 5.37
C SER A 57 -14.30 -0.95 4.63
N PRO A 58 -15.02 0.17 4.80
CA PRO A 58 -14.74 1.42 4.09
C PRO A 58 -13.38 2.05 4.42
N LEU A 59 -12.58 1.37 5.25
CA LEU A 59 -11.17 1.65 5.50
C LEU A 59 -10.39 0.38 5.12
N SER A 60 -9.97 0.30 3.85
CA SER A 60 -9.03 -0.72 3.43
C SER A 60 -7.80 -0.63 4.33
N TRP A 61 -7.48 -1.69 5.07
CA TRP A 61 -6.29 -1.78 5.92
C TRP A 61 -4.98 -1.47 5.16
N GLN A 62 -5.00 -1.59 3.83
CA GLN A 62 -3.89 -1.25 2.94
C GLN A 62 -3.68 0.26 2.83
N ALA A 63 -4.76 1.04 2.99
CA ALA A 63 -4.75 2.50 3.02
C ALA A 63 -4.42 3.06 4.41
N LEU A 64 -4.49 2.25 5.46
CA LEU A 64 -4.06 2.67 6.80
C LEU A 64 -2.55 2.90 6.82
N GLY A 65 -2.14 4.14 7.08
CA GLY A 65 -0.75 4.49 7.33
C GLY A 65 -0.19 3.76 8.56
N ARG A 66 1.14 3.57 8.59
CA ARG A 66 1.85 2.88 9.68
C ARG A 66 1.50 3.42 11.06
N ASP A 67 1.43 4.75 11.19
CA ASP A 67 1.22 5.43 12.46
C ASP A 67 -0.20 5.22 12.99
N LEU A 68 -1.18 5.35 12.09
CA LEU A 68 -2.58 5.08 12.39
C LEU A 68 -2.79 3.62 12.79
N LEU A 69 -2.16 2.69 12.08
CA LEU A 69 -2.23 1.26 12.39
C LEU A 69 -1.64 0.95 13.77
N ARG A 70 -0.50 1.56 14.13
CA ARG A 70 0.07 1.43 15.48
C ARG A 70 -0.88 1.98 16.54
N THR A 71 -1.45 3.14 16.30
CA THR A 71 -2.38 3.79 17.24
C THR A 71 -3.61 2.92 17.46
N GLU A 72 -4.21 2.37 16.40
CA GLU A 72 -5.34 1.44 16.50
C GLU A 72 -4.98 0.16 17.25
N VAL A 73 -3.80 -0.43 16.99
CA VAL A 73 -3.33 -1.63 17.72
C VAL A 73 -3.14 -1.35 19.21
N GLN A 74 -2.63 -0.17 19.56
CA GLN A 74 -2.41 0.22 20.96
C GLN A 74 -3.69 0.64 21.68
N ALA A 75 -4.63 1.25 20.95
CA ALA A 75 -5.94 1.65 21.47
C ALA A 75 -6.88 0.45 21.64
N HIS A 76 -6.72 -0.59 20.82
CA HIS A 76 -7.55 -1.78 20.88
C HIS A 76 -7.23 -2.62 22.13
N ARG A 77 -8.19 -2.70 23.06
CA ARG A 77 -8.08 -3.47 24.32
C ARG A 77 -8.43 -4.95 24.16
N GLY A 78 -9.01 -5.36 23.03
CA GLY A 78 -9.38 -6.74 22.74
C GLY A 78 -8.25 -7.55 22.08
N SER A 79 -8.57 -8.75 21.65
CA SER A 79 -7.60 -9.65 21.02
C SER A 79 -7.17 -9.14 19.64
N ARG A 80 -5.93 -9.43 19.26
CA ARG A 80 -5.39 -9.09 17.92
C ARG A 80 -6.23 -9.69 16.79
N ALA A 81 -6.81 -10.87 17.01
CA ALA A 81 -7.74 -11.51 16.09
C ALA A 81 -9.04 -10.69 15.86
N GLU A 82 -9.56 -10.01 16.89
CA GLU A 82 -10.75 -9.17 16.76
C GLU A 82 -10.45 -7.90 15.97
N LEU A 83 -9.28 -7.29 16.21
CA LEU A 83 -8.80 -6.17 15.42
C LEU A 83 -8.61 -6.57 13.95
N ALA A 84 -8.06 -7.76 13.69
CA ALA A 84 -7.89 -8.28 12.32
C ALA A 84 -9.25 -8.41 11.61
N LYS A 85 -10.27 -8.98 12.27
CA LYS A 85 -11.64 -9.07 11.75
C LYS A 85 -12.23 -7.68 11.46
N ARG A 86 -12.04 -6.72 12.38
CA ARG A 86 -12.52 -5.34 12.22
C ARG A 86 -11.86 -4.61 11.05
N LEU A 87 -10.61 -4.94 10.76
CA LEU A 87 -9.83 -4.42 9.63
C LEU A 87 -10.04 -5.20 8.32
N GLY A 88 -10.85 -6.27 8.31
CA GLY A 88 -11.08 -7.10 7.13
C GLY A 88 -9.86 -7.93 6.71
N VAL A 89 -8.94 -8.23 7.64
CA VAL A 89 -7.73 -9.03 7.37
C VAL A 89 -7.67 -10.29 8.21
N SER A 90 -6.95 -11.29 7.71
CA SER A 90 -6.53 -12.42 8.53
C SER A 90 -5.50 -11.99 9.58
N GLU A 91 -5.51 -12.64 10.74
CA GLU A 91 -4.58 -12.38 11.83
C GLU A 91 -3.10 -12.52 11.41
N ARG A 92 -2.80 -13.51 10.55
CA ARG A 92 -1.46 -13.71 9.97
C ARG A 92 -1.00 -12.51 9.12
N THR A 93 -1.92 -11.86 8.40
CA THR A 93 -1.63 -10.67 7.59
C THR A 93 -1.32 -9.48 8.49
N LEU A 94 -2.11 -9.29 9.55
CA LEU A 94 -1.88 -8.25 10.56
C LEU A 94 -0.51 -8.43 11.25
N TYR A 95 -0.20 -9.65 11.68
CA TYR A 95 1.04 -9.96 12.40
C TYR A 95 2.29 -9.78 11.53
N ARG A 96 2.25 -10.26 10.28
CA ARG A 96 3.36 -10.07 9.32
C ARG A 96 3.62 -8.59 9.09
N ARG A 97 2.56 -7.79 8.96
CA ARG A 97 2.69 -6.34 8.78
C ARG A 97 3.29 -5.67 10.01
N LEU A 98 2.81 -6.00 11.21
CA LEU A 98 3.39 -5.51 12.47
C LEU A 98 4.87 -5.85 12.59
N LYS A 99 5.26 -7.10 12.29
CA LYS A 99 6.66 -7.52 12.33
C LYS A 99 7.55 -6.72 11.37
N THR A 100 7.09 -6.49 10.13
CA THR A 100 7.79 -5.62 9.17
C THR A 100 7.93 -4.19 9.68
N LEU A 101 6.93 -3.68 10.42
CA LEU A 101 6.93 -2.32 10.99
C LEU A 101 7.77 -2.17 12.26
N GLU A 102 8.01 -3.27 12.98
CA GLU A 102 8.86 -3.32 14.18
C GLU A 102 10.33 -3.54 13.84
N GLY A 103 10.67 -3.75 12.56
CA GLY A 103 12.05 -3.82 12.10
C GLY A 103 12.83 -4.99 12.71
N LYS A 104 12.14 -6.05 13.15
CA LYS A 104 12.77 -7.29 13.60
C LYS A 104 12.70 -8.31 12.46
N PRO A 105 13.69 -8.29 11.54
CA PRO A 105 13.84 -9.38 10.59
C PRO A 105 14.09 -10.68 11.38
N ASP A 106 13.55 -11.78 10.87
CA ASP A 106 13.86 -13.12 11.37
C ASP A 106 15.32 -13.46 11.08
#